data_AF-A0A6Q2XHX0-F1
#
_entry.id   AF-A0A6Q2XHX0-F1
#
_cell.length_a   1.000
_cell.length_b   1.000
_cell.length_c   1.000
_cell.angle_alpha   90.00
_cell.angle_beta   90.00
_cell.angle_gamma   90.00
#
_symmetry.space_group_name_H-M   'P 1'
#
loop_
_entity.id
_entity.type
_entity.pdbx_description
1 polymer ?
#
loop_
_entity_poly.entity_id
_entity_poly.type
_entity_poly.pdbx_seq_one_letter_code
_entity_poly.pdbx_strand_id
1 'polypeptide(L)'
;MTEFWLISAPGEKTCQQTWDQMMVATTRTNNLSTNNKFNIPDLKVGTLDVLVGLSDDLAKLDSFTEGVVKKVAQYMADVLEDSRDKVQENLLANGVDLVTYITRFQWDMAKYPIKQSLKNISEIISKQVTQIDNDLKARASSYNNLKGNLQNLERKNAGSLLTRSLADIVKKEDFVLDSEYLITMLVVVPKTSYADWQKTYETLAEMVVPRSTNLLFEDNDSGLFSVTLFRKAIDDFRHKARENKFTVRDFQYNEQEMNADKEEMTRLSTDKKKQFGPLVRWLKVNFSEAFIAWIHIKGLRVFVESVLSLAPDILPGYNLQ
;
A
#
# COMPACT_ATOMS: atom_id res chain seq x y z
N MET A 1 6.45 -15.94 14.91
CA MET A 1 7.23 -14.71 15.14
C MET A 1 8.64 -15.18 15.46
N THR A 2 9.64 -14.74 14.69
CA THR A 2 11.02 -15.17 14.90
C THR A 2 11.72 -14.08 15.70
N GLU A 3 12.18 -14.41 16.90
CA GLU A 3 12.85 -13.46 17.80
C GLU A 3 14.35 -13.76 17.82
N PHE A 4 15.15 -12.70 17.90
CA PHE A 4 16.60 -12.78 17.99
C PHE A 4 17.08 -11.95 19.17
N TRP A 5 18.06 -12.51 19.89
CA TRP A 5 18.76 -11.83 20.97
C TRP A 5 20.17 -11.53 20.51
N LEU A 6 20.57 -10.26 20.59
CA LEU A 6 21.93 -9.82 20.32
C LEU A 6 22.61 -9.52 21.65
N ILE A 7 23.66 -10.27 21.96
CA ILE A 7 24.32 -10.27 23.27
C ILE A 7 25.82 -10.08 23.04
N SER A 8 26.44 -9.24 23.86
CA SER A 8 27.90 -9.07 23.95
C SER A 8 28.38 -9.52 25.33
N ALA A 9 29.56 -10.11 25.40
CA ALA A 9 30.18 -10.58 26.63
C ALA A 9 31.68 -10.23 26.65
N PRO A 10 32.28 -9.93 27.82
CA PRO A 10 33.70 -9.64 27.92
C PRO A 10 34.56 -10.84 27.51
N GLY A 11 35.63 -10.57 26.76
CA GLY A 11 36.67 -11.54 26.47
C GLY A 11 37.61 -11.70 27.66
N GLU A 12 37.24 -12.50 28.68
CA GLU A 12 38.02 -12.65 29.92
C GLU A 12 39.52 -12.91 29.67
N LYS A 13 39.82 -13.91 28.83
CA LYS A 13 41.19 -14.29 28.43
C LYS A 13 41.38 -14.21 26.92
N THR A 14 40.43 -14.74 26.16
CA THR A 14 40.31 -14.57 24.71
C THR A 14 38.84 -14.63 24.34
N CYS A 15 38.43 -13.92 23.28
CA CYS A 15 37.03 -13.93 22.82
C CYS A 15 36.57 -15.33 22.42
N GLN A 16 37.48 -16.18 21.90
CA GLN A 16 37.18 -17.56 21.53
C GLN A 16 36.87 -18.43 22.75
N GLN A 17 37.56 -18.23 23.88
CA GLN A 17 37.26 -18.96 25.11
C GLN A 17 35.89 -18.59 25.68
N THR A 18 35.56 -17.29 25.73
CA THR A 18 34.21 -16.83 26.13
C THR A 18 33.13 -17.44 25.23
N TRP A 19 33.35 -17.44 23.91
CA TRP A 19 32.44 -18.06 22.94
C TRP A 19 32.25 -19.57 23.20
N ASP A 20 33.34 -20.33 23.39
CA ASP A 20 33.25 -21.77 23.62
C ASP A 20 32.55 -22.10 24.94
N GLN A 21 32.80 -21.33 26.01
CA GLN A 21 32.09 -21.48 27.29
C GLN A 21 30.58 -21.21 27.13
N MET A 22 30.21 -20.13 26.44
CA MET A 22 28.81 -19.82 26.15
C MET A 22 28.16 -20.95 25.33
N MET A 23 28.83 -21.43 24.27
CA MET A 23 28.32 -22.53 23.45
C MET A 23 28.11 -23.82 24.24
N VAL A 24 28.99 -24.13 25.20
CA VAL A 24 28.80 -25.26 26.11
C VAL A 24 27.55 -25.05 26.98
N ALA A 25 27.43 -23.88 27.60
CA ALA A 25 26.35 -23.58 28.54
C ALA A 25 24.96 -23.51 27.87
N THR A 26 24.85 -22.94 26.67
CA THR A 26 23.55 -22.69 26.04
C THR A 26 23.18 -23.75 25.01
N THR A 27 24.11 -24.19 24.18
CA THR A 27 23.79 -25.01 23.00
C THR A 27 24.19 -26.47 23.19
N ARG A 28 25.46 -26.76 23.48
CA ARG A 28 25.98 -28.15 23.48
C ARG A 28 25.42 -28.99 24.63
N THR A 29 25.28 -28.42 25.82
CA THR A 29 24.83 -29.16 27.00
C THR A 29 23.32 -29.08 27.20
N ASN A 30 22.70 -27.92 26.92
CA ASN A 30 21.32 -27.64 27.32
C ASN A 30 20.35 -27.38 26.14
N ASN A 31 20.85 -27.28 24.90
CA ASN A 31 20.05 -27.02 23.68
C ASN A 31 19.02 -25.88 23.82
N LEU A 32 19.39 -24.79 24.52
CA LEU A 32 18.52 -23.65 24.84
C LEU A 32 18.43 -22.64 23.68
N SER A 33 19.46 -22.55 22.84
CA SER A 33 19.55 -21.56 21.78
C SER A 33 20.45 -21.99 20.61
N THR A 34 20.16 -21.45 19.42
CA THR A 34 21.08 -21.46 18.28
C THR A 34 21.89 -20.17 18.27
N ASN A 35 23.21 -20.29 18.37
CA ASN A 35 24.10 -19.14 18.48
C ASN A 35 24.88 -18.95 17.19
N ASN A 36 25.01 -17.70 16.74
CA ASN A 36 25.84 -17.31 15.60
C ASN A 36 26.73 -16.14 16.02
N LYS A 37 27.95 -16.07 15.49
CA LYS A 37 28.84 -14.93 15.72
C LYS A 37 28.32 -13.71 14.95
N PHE A 38 28.36 -12.55 15.58
CA PHE A 38 27.97 -11.29 14.97
C PHE A 38 29.22 -10.40 14.82
N ASN A 39 29.88 -10.47 13.67
CA ASN A 39 31.20 -9.86 13.51
C ASN A 39 31.10 -8.33 13.35
N ILE A 40 31.50 -7.60 14.39
CA ILE A 40 31.66 -6.15 14.36
C ILE A 40 33.15 -5.83 14.17
N PRO A 41 33.55 -5.01 13.19
CA PRO A 41 34.94 -4.61 13.01
C PRO A 41 35.38 -3.62 14.09
N ASP A 42 36.69 -3.38 14.18
CA ASP A 42 37.21 -2.31 15.04
C ASP A 42 36.77 -0.94 14.50
N LEU A 43 35.86 -0.31 15.24
CA LEU A 43 35.33 1.01 14.93
C LEU A 43 36.09 2.08 15.70
N LYS A 44 36.23 3.27 15.10
CA LYS A 44 36.95 4.38 15.71
C LYS A 44 36.20 4.94 16.93
N VAL A 45 36.70 4.63 18.12
CA VAL A 45 36.17 5.09 19.41
C VAL A 45 36.52 6.56 19.65
N GLY A 46 35.57 7.33 20.18
CA GLY A 46 35.75 8.73 20.61
C GLY A 46 36.09 8.86 22.10
N THR A 47 35.81 10.00 22.70
CA THR A 47 35.87 10.17 24.16
C THR A 47 34.66 9.53 24.83
N LEU A 48 34.77 9.21 26.14
CA LEU A 48 33.67 8.64 26.92
C LEU A 48 32.41 9.50 26.87
N ASP A 49 32.56 10.82 27.01
CA ASP A 49 31.47 11.80 26.93
C ASP A 49 30.70 11.72 25.60
N VAL A 50 31.43 11.59 24.48
CA VAL A 50 30.83 11.41 23.14
C VAL A 50 30.08 10.08 23.04
N LEU A 51 30.59 9.01 23.65
CA LEU A 51 29.94 7.69 23.63
C LEU A 51 28.62 7.69 24.43
N VAL A 52 28.58 8.37 25.57
CA VAL A 52 27.36 8.50 26.38
C VAL A 52 26.27 9.20 25.59
N GLY A 53 26.57 10.38 25.00
CA GLY A 53 25.60 11.08 24.15
C GLY A 53 25.18 10.28 22.93
N LEU A 54 26.12 9.53 22.33
CA LEU A 54 25.84 8.69 21.16
C LEU A 54 24.95 7.49 21.49
N SER A 55 25.01 6.92 22.70
CA SER A 55 24.12 5.81 23.11
C SER A 55 22.65 6.22 23.03
N ASP A 56 22.31 7.38 23.59
CA ASP A 56 20.94 7.92 23.56
C ASP A 56 20.47 8.21 22.12
N ASP A 57 21.34 8.80 21.30
CA ASP A 57 21.03 9.12 19.91
C ASP A 57 20.86 7.86 19.05
N LEU A 58 21.69 6.83 19.27
CA LEU A 58 21.55 5.54 18.61
C LEU A 58 20.27 4.80 19.03
N ALA A 59 19.83 4.94 20.29
CA ALA A 59 18.56 4.38 20.74
C ALA A 59 17.36 5.01 20.01
N LYS A 60 17.35 6.34 19.87
CA LYS A 60 16.32 7.05 19.08
C LYS A 60 16.36 6.64 17.61
N LEU A 61 17.55 6.59 17.02
CA LEU A 61 17.73 6.22 15.62
C LEU A 61 17.30 4.77 15.36
N ASP A 62 17.56 3.86 16.29
CA ASP A 62 17.11 2.46 16.23
C ASP A 62 15.58 2.36 16.20
N SER A 63 14.88 3.00 17.14
CA SER A 63 13.41 2.99 17.17
C SER A 63 12.79 3.65 15.94
N PHE A 64 13.38 4.74 15.46
CA PHE A 64 12.94 5.39 14.22
C PHE A 64 13.11 4.46 13.02
N THR A 65 14.28 3.84 12.88
CA THR A 65 14.60 2.95 11.74
C THR A 65 13.72 1.71 11.74
N GLU A 66 13.49 1.09 12.91
CA GLU A 66 12.52 0.01 13.06
C GLU A 66 11.13 0.42 12.56
N GLY A 67 10.67 1.61 12.94
CA GLY A 67 9.41 2.17 12.47
C GLY A 67 9.35 2.30 10.96
N VAL A 68 10.43 2.77 10.32
CA VAL A 68 10.51 2.89 8.85
C VAL A 68 10.49 1.52 8.18
N VAL A 69 11.28 0.55 8.66
CA VAL A 69 11.30 -0.82 8.14
C VAL A 69 9.89 -1.44 8.20
N LYS A 70 9.21 -1.30 9.34
CA LYS A 70 7.84 -1.80 9.52
C LYS A 70 6.85 -1.12 8.57
N LYS A 71 6.94 0.21 8.39
CA LYS A 71 6.09 0.95 7.43
C LYS A 71 6.30 0.48 5.99
N VAL A 72 7.56 0.31 5.56
CA VAL A 72 7.86 -0.17 4.20
C VAL A 72 7.31 -1.58 3.99
N ALA A 73 7.51 -2.48 4.96
CA ALA A 73 7.00 -3.84 4.89
C ALA A 73 5.46 -3.90 4.87
N GLN A 74 4.81 -3.11 5.71
CA GLN A 74 3.34 -3.03 5.73
C GLN A 74 2.82 -2.48 4.39
N TYR A 75 3.44 -1.42 3.87
CA TYR A 75 3.00 -0.84 2.60
C TYR A 75 3.24 -1.77 1.41
N MET A 76 4.30 -2.60 1.44
CA MET A 76 4.45 -3.71 0.47
C MET A 76 3.26 -4.67 0.52
N ALA A 77 2.79 -5.03 1.72
CA ALA A 77 1.63 -5.90 1.88
C ALA A 77 0.33 -5.25 1.39
N ASP A 78 0.18 -3.94 1.57
CA ASP A 78 -0.98 -3.18 1.10
C ASP A 78 -0.99 -3.05 -0.43
N VAL A 79 0.17 -2.88 -1.06
CA VAL A 79 0.32 -2.81 -2.53
C VAL A 79 0.08 -4.19 -3.15
N LEU A 80 0.49 -5.28 -2.48
CA LEU A 80 0.30 -6.67 -2.91
C LEU A 80 -0.98 -7.30 -2.32
N GLU A 81 -2.04 -6.52 -2.13
CA GLU A 81 -3.28 -7.00 -1.49
C GLU A 81 -3.87 -8.27 -2.15
N ASP A 82 -3.77 -8.38 -3.48
CA ASP A 82 -4.24 -9.53 -4.27
C ASP A 82 -3.24 -10.71 -4.29
N SER A 83 -2.06 -10.56 -3.70
CA SER A 83 -0.97 -11.56 -3.70
C SER A 83 -0.14 -11.51 -2.41
N ARG A 84 -0.84 -11.53 -1.26
CA ARG A 84 -0.22 -11.43 0.07
C ARG A 84 0.78 -12.54 0.38
N ASP A 85 0.59 -13.72 -0.21
CA ASP A 85 1.52 -14.86 -0.15
C ASP A 85 2.92 -14.49 -0.64
N LYS A 86 3.02 -13.59 -1.63
CA LYS A 86 4.29 -13.15 -2.22
C LYS A 86 5.01 -12.10 -1.40
N VAL A 87 4.41 -11.54 -0.34
CA VAL A 87 5.03 -10.45 0.43
C VAL A 87 6.39 -10.87 0.99
N GLN A 88 6.48 -12.08 1.56
CA GLN A 88 7.73 -12.57 2.15
C GLN A 88 8.84 -12.75 1.11
N GLU A 89 8.50 -13.14 -0.12
CA GLU A 89 9.46 -13.24 -1.24
C GLU A 89 10.05 -11.88 -1.66
N ASN A 90 9.38 -10.79 -1.28
CA ASN A 90 9.78 -9.42 -1.61
C ASN A 90 10.51 -8.71 -0.46
N LEU A 91 10.45 -9.26 0.76
CA LEU A 91 11.07 -8.71 1.96
C LEU A 91 12.40 -9.40 2.24
N LEU A 92 13.38 -9.14 1.37
CA LEU A 92 14.73 -9.70 1.45
C LEU A 92 15.75 -8.61 1.80
N ALA A 93 16.85 -9.00 2.44
CA ALA A 93 18.00 -8.13 2.70
C ALA A 93 19.17 -8.59 1.82
N ASN A 94 19.65 -7.75 0.90
CA ASN A 94 20.68 -8.09 -0.09
C ASN A 94 20.37 -9.39 -0.88
N GLY A 95 19.09 -9.64 -1.16
CA GLY A 95 18.65 -10.82 -1.92
C GLY A 95 18.60 -12.13 -1.13
N VAL A 96 18.91 -12.11 0.17
CA VAL A 96 18.74 -13.27 1.07
C VAL A 96 17.62 -13.00 2.07
N ASP A 97 17.04 -14.05 2.64
CA ASP A 97 16.04 -13.90 3.70
C ASP A 97 16.65 -13.28 4.97
N LEU A 98 15.79 -12.69 5.79
CA LEU A 98 16.22 -11.89 6.94
C LEU A 98 16.95 -12.72 8.00
N VAL A 99 16.55 -13.98 8.18
CA VAL A 99 17.18 -14.88 9.16
C VAL A 99 18.60 -15.23 8.70
N THR A 100 18.76 -15.58 7.42
CA THR A 100 20.08 -15.83 6.83
C THR A 100 20.96 -14.58 6.88
N TYR A 101 20.40 -13.40 6.60
CA TYR A 101 21.15 -12.14 6.68
C TYR A 101 21.67 -11.88 8.11
N ILE A 102 20.81 -12.01 9.12
CA ILE A 102 21.19 -11.76 10.52
C ILE A 102 22.24 -12.78 11.00
N THR A 103 22.04 -14.06 10.69
CA THR A 103 22.93 -15.15 11.15
C THR A 103 24.29 -15.18 10.47
N ARG A 104 24.42 -14.51 9.31
CA ARG A 104 25.67 -14.38 8.55
C ARG A 104 26.08 -12.92 8.36
N PHE A 105 25.72 -12.07 9.32
CA PHE A 105 25.99 -10.64 9.25
C PHE A 105 27.48 -10.36 9.03
N GLN A 106 27.74 -9.43 8.12
CA GLN A 106 29.03 -8.81 7.92
C GLN A 106 28.84 -7.30 7.79
N TRP A 107 29.77 -6.56 8.35
CA TRP A 107 29.76 -5.11 8.28
C TRP A 107 29.97 -4.62 6.85
N ASP A 108 29.06 -3.78 6.36
CA ASP A 108 29.14 -3.15 5.05
C ASP A 108 30.12 -1.97 5.09
N MET A 109 31.41 -2.29 4.89
CA MET A 109 32.49 -1.29 4.90
C MET A 109 32.39 -0.28 3.74
N ALA A 110 31.66 -0.60 2.68
CA ALA A 110 31.48 0.31 1.54
C ALA A 110 30.47 1.41 1.88
N LYS A 111 29.37 1.07 2.56
CA LYS A 111 28.35 2.03 3.00
C LYS A 111 28.71 2.73 4.31
N TYR A 112 29.36 2.01 5.23
CA TYR A 112 29.67 2.46 6.58
C TYR A 112 31.17 2.30 6.87
N PRO A 113 32.04 3.20 6.37
CA PRO A 113 33.48 2.99 6.43
C PRO A 113 34.02 3.08 7.87
N ILE A 114 34.73 2.03 8.30
CA ILE A 114 35.27 1.88 9.67
C ILE A 114 36.27 2.97 10.08
N LYS A 115 36.84 3.69 9.11
CA LYS A 115 37.76 4.82 9.34
C LYS A 115 37.06 6.09 9.80
N GLN A 116 35.74 6.21 9.59
CA GLN A 116 34.95 7.35 10.04
C GLN A 116 34.63 7.24 11.54
N SER A 117 34.29 8.37 12.16
CA SER A 117 33.81 8.36 13.54
C SER A 117 32.44 7.69 13.62
N LEU A 118 32.11 7.10 14.78
CA LEU A 118 30.79 6.49 15.02
C LEU A 118 29.64 7.49 14.77
N LYS A 119 29.84 8.76 15.14
CA LYS A 119 28.88 9.84 14.88
C LYS A 119 28.64 10.07 13.39
N ASN A 120 29.70 10.09 12.57
CA ASN A 120 29.52 10.26 11.13
C ASN A 120 28.79 9.06 10.52
N ILE A 121 29.10 7.83 10.98
CA ILE A 121 28.41 6.63 10.51
C ILE A 121 26.91 6.69 10.89
N SER A 122 26.58 7.08 12.12
CA SER A 122 25.18 7.20 12.55
C SER A 122 24.43 8.30 11.77
N GLU A 123 25.10 9.42 11.44
CA GLU A 123 24.54 10.48 10.59
C GLU A 123 24.28 10.00 9.15
N ILE A 124 25.20 9.22 8.56
CA ILE A 124 25.01 8.60 7.23
C ILE A 124 23.75 7.72 7.24
N ILE A 125 23.63 6.84 8.23
CA ILE A 125 22.46 5.96 8.39
C ILE A 125 21.18 6.78 8.58
N SER A 126 21.20 7.77 9.48
CA SER A 126 20.06 8.63 9.77
C SER A 126 19.55 9.35 8.52
N LYS A 127 20.46 9.92 7.71
CA LYS A 127 20.12 10.58 6.45
C LYS A 127 19.51 9.60 5.44
N GLN A 128 20.10 8.42 5.30
CA GLN A 128 19.58 7.36 4.41
C GLN A 128 18.16 6.94 4.79
N VAL A 129 17.93 6.61 6.06
CA VAL A 129 16.63 6.13 6.56
C VAL A 129 15.57 7.23 6.48
N THR A 130 15.93 8.49 6.78
CA THR A 130 15.04 9.64 6.66
C THR A 130 14.62 9.88 5.21
N GLN A 131 15.55 9.74 4.26
CA GLN A 131 15.24 9.83 2.84
C GLN A 131 14.25 8.73 2.41
N ILE A 132 14.46 7.49 2.85
CA ILE A 132 13.55 6.38 2.59
C ILE A 132 12.13 6.66 3.12
N ASP A 133 11.99 7.15 4.36
CA ASP A 133 10.67 7.47 4.95
C ASP A 133 9.95 8.58 4.19
N ASN A 134 10.67 9.63 3.77
CA ASN A 134 10.10 10.74 3.00
C ASN A 134 9.67 10.31 1.59
N ASP A 135 10.52 9.57 0.89
CA ASP A 135 10.22 9.06 -0.45
C ASP A 135 9.05 8.05 -0.42
N LEU A 136 8.98 7.21 0.62
CA LEU A 136 7.85 6.31 0.84
C LEU A 136 6.54 7.09 0.95
N LYS A 137 6.49 8.14 1.79
CA LYS A 137 5.28 8.97 1.95
C LYS A 137 4.84 9.59 0.64
N ALA A 138 5.77 10.18 -0.12
CA ALA A 138 5.47 10.82 -1.40
C ALA A 138 4.92 9.83 -2.43
N ARG A 139 5.60 8.67 -2.60
CA ARG A 139 5.17 7.61 -3.52
C ARG A 139 3.85 6.99 -3.10
N ALA A 140 3.68 6.72 -1.80
CA ALA A 140 2.47 6.14 -1.27
C ALA A 140 1.26 7.06 -1.46
N SER A 141 1.41 8.36 -1.22
CA SER A 141 0.36 9.34 -1.48
C SER A 141 -0.04 9.38 -2.95
N SER A 142 0.94 9.42 -3.87
CA SER A 142 0.67 9.45 -5.31
C SER A 142 -0.09 8.19 -5.77
N TYR A 143 0.38 7.01 -5.39
CA TYR A 143 -0.25 5.74 -5.78
C TYR A 143 -1.63 5.55 -5.14
N ASN A 144 -1.80 5.92 -3.87
CA ASN A 144 -3.08 5.81 -3.17
C ASN A 144 -4.13 6.80 -3.71
N ASN A 145 -3.72 8.01 -4.10
CA ASN A 145 -4.62 8.96 -4.77
C ASN A 145 -5.15 8.39 -6.08
N LEU A 146 -4.27 7.76 -6.86
CA LEU A 146 -4.64 7.14 -8.13
C LEU A 146 -5.57 5.93 -7.91
N LYS A 147 -5.28 5.08 -6.93
CA LYS A 147 -6.15 3.96 -6.52
C LYS A 147 -7.52 4.47 -6.05
N GLY A 148 -7.55 5.52 -5.24
CA GLY A 148 -8.78 6.12 -4.72
C GLY A 148 -9.66 6.74 -5.81
N ASN A 149 -9.05 7.48 -6.75
CA ASN A 149 -9.75 8.05 -7.89
C ASN A 149 -10.37 6.97 -8.78
N LEU A 150 -9.62 5.91 -9.07
CA LEU A 150 -10.12 4.78 -9.84
C LEU A 150 -11.29 4.08 -9.12
N GLN A 151 -11.13 3.79 -7.83
CA GLN A 151 -12.20 3.15 -7.04
C GLN A 151 -13.46 4.01 -6.98
N ASN A 152 -13.33 5.34 -6.92
CA ASN A 152 -14.48 6.25 -6.94
C ASN A 152 -15.23 6.19 -8.27
N LEU A 153 -14.53 6.14 -9.40
CA LEU A 153 -15.16 5.96 -10.72
C LEU A 153 -15.80 4.57 -10.85
N GLU A 154 -15.12 3.52 -10.39
CA GLU A 154 -15.66 2.14 -10.42
C GLU A 154 -16.95 2.05 -9.61
N ARG A 155 -17.01 2.69 -8.43
CA ARG A 155 -18.23 2.76 -7.61
C ARG A 155 -19.37 3.50 -8.31
N LYS A 156 -19.09 4.58 -9.06
CA LYS A 156 -20.14 5.27 -9.84
C LYS A 156 -20.75 4.36 -10.90
N ASN A 157 -19.97 3.43 -11.44
CA ASN A 157 -20.41 2.50 -12.49
C ASN A 157 -20.97 1.19 -11.92
N ALA A 158 -20.85 0.96 -10.61
CA ALA A 158 -21.38 -0.21 -9.91
C ALA A 158 -22.67 0.10 -9.15
N GLY A 159 -23.47 -0.92 -8.85
CA GLY A 159 -24.73 -0.79 -8.11
C GLY A 159 -25.97 -1.16 -8.93
N SER A 160 -27.14 -0.93 -8.35
CA SER A 160 -28.42 -1.17 -9.04
C SER A 160 -28.70 -0.08 -10.08
N LEU A 161 -29.60 -0.37 -11.02
CA LEU A 161 -30.04 0.59 -12.04
C LEU A 161 -30.60 1.92 -11.47
N LEU A 162 -31.00 1.92 -10.20
CA LEU A 162 -31.49 3.10 -9.49
C LEU A 162 -30.40 4.11 -9.13
N THR A 163 -29.13 3.69 -9.02
CA THR A 163 -28.05 4.55 -8.50
C THR A 163 -26.83 4.58 -9.40
N ARG A 164 -26.53 3.50 -10.12
CA ARG A 164 -25.36 3.43 -11.01
C ARG A 164 -25.46 4.40 -12.17
N SER A 165 -24.30 4.80 -12.69
CA SER A 165 -24.20 5.47 -13.98
C SER A 165 -24.84 4.61 -15.07
N LEU A 166 -25.54 5.26 -16.01
CA LEU A 166 -26.18 4.60 -17.16
C LEU A 166 -25.34 4.74 -18.43
N ALA A 167 -24.22 5.47 -18.37
CA ALA A 167 -23.36 5.78 -19.51
C ALA A 167 -22.65 4.55 -20.13
N ASP A 168 -22.50 3.47 -19.37
CA ASP A 168 -21.97 2.21 -19.86
C ASP A 168 -23.07 1.26 -20.38
N ILE A 169 -24.35 1.58 -20.15
CA ILE A 169 -25.50 0.76 -20.50
C ILE A 169 -26.15 1.23 -21.81
N VAL A 170 -26.38 2.54 -21.90
CA VAL A 170 -27.18 3.12 -22.99
C VAL A 170 -26.34 3.49 -24.19
N LYS A 171 -26.96 3.46 -25.37
CA LYS A 171 -26.33 3.78 -26.66
C LYS A 171 -27.04 4.96 -27.32
N LYS A 172 -26.41 5.50 -28.36
CA LYS A 172 -26.94 6.66 -29.10
C LYS A 172 -28.33 6.37 -29.69
N GLU A 173 -28.51 5.13 -30.16
CA GLU A 173 -29.72 4.68 -30.83
C GLU A 173 -30.93 4.57 -29.89
N ASP A 174 -30.69 4.56 -28.58
CA ASP A 174 -31.75 4.49 -27.57
C ASP A 174 -32.47 5.83 -27.37
N PHE A 175 -31.94 6.93 -27.93
CA PHE A 175 -32.44 8.29 -27.72
C PHE A 175 -32.85 8.99 -29.01
N VAL A 176 -33.95 9.74 -28.92
CA VAL A 176 -34.28 10.78 -29.89
C VAL A 176 -33.46 12.03 -29.56
N LEU A 177 -32.42 12.26 -30.37
CA LEU A 177 -31.52 13.41 -30.25
C LEU A 177 -32.01 14.59 -31.10
N ASP A 178 -31.54 15.79 -30.77
CA ASP A 178 -31.76 17.03 -31.53
C ASP A 178 -33.23 17.38 -31.85
N SER A 179 -34.16 16.88 -31.02
CA SER A 179 -35.59 17.23 -31.12
C SER A 179 -35.96 18.38 -30.17
N GLU A 180 -36.58 19.41 -30.73
CA GLU A 180 -37.17 20.51 -29.97
C GLU A 180 -38.39 20.09 -29.14
N TYR A 181 -39.08 19.03 -29.56
CA TYR A 181 -40.38 18.64 -28.98
C TYR A 181 -40.34 17.30 -28.26
N LEU A 182 -39.54 16.35 -28.73
CA LEU A 182 -39.45 15.02 -28.17
C LEU A 182 -38.24 14.87 -27.25
N ILE A 183 -38.36 13.99 -26.28
CA ILE A 183 -37.28 13.55 -25.40
C ILE A 183 -37.45 12.06 -25.12
N THR A 184 -36.34 11.35 -25.02
CA THR A 184 -36.31 9.98 -24.51
C THR A 184 -35.94 10.02 -23.04
N MET A 185 -36.77 9.43 -22.19
CA MET A 185 -36.52 9.24 -20.77
C MET A 185 -36.18 7.79 -20.47
N LEU A 186 -35.41 7.57 -19.40
CA LEU A 186 -35.07 6.24 -18.93
C LEU A 186 -35.85 5.93 -17.66
N VAL A 187 -36.44 4.74 -17.57
CA VAL A 187 -37.31 4.35 -16.47
C VAL A 187 -36.87 3.01 -15.92
N VAL A 188 -36.60 2.95 -14.62
CA VAL A 188 -36.32 1.73 -13.88
C VAL A 188 -37.65 1.16 -13.40
N VAL A 189 -37.93 -0.07 -13.84
CA VAL A 189 -39.16 -0.80 -13.55
C VAL A 189 -38.79 -2.08 -12.80
N PRO A 190 -39.44 -2.42 -11.67
CA PRO A 190 -39.23 -3.71 -11.03
C PRO A 190 -39.68 -4.88 -11.93
N LYS A 191 -38.95 -6.01 -11.90
CA LYS A 191 -39.30 -7.19 -12.73
C LYS A 191 -40.74 -7.66 -12.54
N THR A 192 -41.24 -7.59 -11.31
CA THR A 192 -42.62 -7.96 -10.96
C THR A 192 -43.68 -7.08 -11.64
N SER A 193 -43.30 -5.89 -12.13
CA SER A 193 -44.21 -4.91 -12.72
C SER A 193 -43.98 -4.68 -14.21
N TYR A 194 -43.21 -5.53 -14.91
CA TYR A 194 -42.99 -5.40 -16.35
C TYR A 194 -44.28 -5.48 -17.16
N ALA A 195 -45.16 -6.42 -16.82
CA ALA A 195 -46.44 -6.56 -17.49
C ALA A 195 -47.33 -5.32 -17.29
N ASP A 196 -47.27 -4.71 -16.11
CA ASP A 196 -48.03 -3.49 -15.80
C ASP A 196 -47.44 -2.29 -16.53
N TRP A 197 -46.11 -2.15 -16.58
CA TRP A 197 -45.42 -1.13 -17.36
C TRP A 197 -45.86 -1.16 -18.82
N GLN A 198 -45.77 -2.32 -19.49
CA GLN A 198 -46.12 -2.47 -20.89
C GLN A 198 -47.57 -2.12 -21.20
N LYS A 199 -48.49 -2.35 -20.26
CA LYS A 199 -49.91 -2.01 -20.41
C LYS A 199 -50.23 -0.54 -20.15
N THR A 200 -49.46 0.13 -19.30
CA THR A 200 -49.85 1.42 -18.72
C THR A 200 -49.01 2.60 -19.21
N TYR A 201 -47.77 2.39 -19.64
CA TYR A 201 -46.83 3.48 -19.90
C TYR A 201 -47.34 4.49 -20.95
N GLU A 202 -48.05 4.02 -21.98
CA GLU A 202 -48.62 4.86 -23.06
C GLU A 202 -49.70 5.82 -22.56
N THR A 203 -50.34 5.50 -21.44
CA THR A 203 -51.44 6.27 -20.86
C THR A 203 -51.07 6.96 -19.55
N LEU A 204 -49.80 6.89 -19.13
CA LEU A 204 -49.33 7.60 -17.92
C LEU A 204 -49.40 9.12 -18.09
N ALA A 205 -49.28 9.63 -19.31
CA ALA A 205 -49.47 11.04 -19.65
C ALA A 205 -49.98 11.15 -21.11
N GLU A 206 -50.66 12.24 -21.46
CA GLU A 206 -51.32 12.41 -22.77
C GLU A 206 -50.35 12.44 -23.97
N MET A 207 -49.13 12.95 -23.78
CA MET A 207 -48.14 13.13 -24.85
C MET A 207 -47.01 12.10 -24.83
N VAL A 208 -47.32 10.85 -24.53
CA VAL A 208 -46.39 9.72 -24.65
C VAL A 208 -46.46 9.15 -26.06
N VAL A 209 -45.31 8.85 -26.67
CA VAL A 209 -45.28 8.23 -28.01
C VAL A 209 -45.59 6.73 -27.87
N PRO A 210 -46.66 6.20 -28.48
CA PRO A 210 -47.00 4.79 -28.40
C PRO A 210 -45.94 3.91 -29.06
N ARG A 211 -45.79 2.69 -28.55
CA ARG A 211 -44.79 1.67 -28.97
C ARG A 211 -43.34 2.18 -28.94
N SER A 212 -43.05 3.16 -28.08
CA SER A 212 -41.70 3.76 -27.97
C SER A 212 -40.83 3.14 -26.89
N THR A 213 -41.38 2.24 -26.05
CA THR A 213 -40.61 1.65 -24.96
C THR A 213 -39.80 0.44 -25.39
N ASN A 214 -38.52 0.41 -25.02
CA ASN A 214 -37.63 -0.73 -25.21
C ASN A 214 -36.91 -1.08 -23.91
N LEU A 215 -36.74 -2.37 -23.62
CA LEU A 215 -35.87 -2.83 -22.52
C LEU A 215 -34.41 -2.71 -22.97
N LEU A 216 -33.64 -1.83 -22.32
CA LEU A 216 -32.23 -1.58 -22.64
C LEU A 216 -31.29 -2.51 -21.87
N PHE A 217 -31.60 -2.76 -20.60
CA PHE A 217 -30.79 -3.59 -19.71
C PHE A 217 -31.63 -4.11 -18.56
N GLU A 218 -31.28 -5.29 -18.04
CA GLU A 218 -31.94 -5.92 -16.91
C GLU A 218 -30.88 -6.33 -15.87
N ASP A 219 -31.07 -5.92 -14.61
CA ASP A 219 -30.27 -6.41 -13.48
C ASP A 219 -31.03 -7.54 -12.74
N ASN A 220 -30.64 -7.88 -11.50
CA ASN A 220 -31.32 -8.96 -10.77
C ASN A 220 -32.77 -8.62 -10.37
N ASP A 221 -33.08 -7.33 -10.15
CA ASP A 221 -34.32 -6.89 -9.50
C ASP A 221 -35.21 -6.03 -10.41
N SER A 222 -34.62 -5.32 -11.38
CA SER A 222 -35.28 -4.30 -12.20
C SER A 222 -34.76 -4.29 -13.65
N GLY A 223 -35.53 -3.65 -14.52
CA GLY A 223 -35.16 -3.37 -15.91
C GLY A 223 -35.13 -1.88 -16.17
N LEU A 224 -34.19 -1.45 -17.01
CA LEU A 224 -34.09 -0.11 -17.54
C LEU A 224 -34.79 -0.06 -18.89
N PHE A 225 -35.87 0.70 -18.96
CA PHE A 225 -36.63 0.92 -20.18
C PHE A 225 -36.38 2.32 -20.73
N SER A 226 -36.35 2.47 -22.04
CA SER A 226 -36.54 3.78 -22.69
C SER A 226 -38.03 4.08 -22.84
N VAL A 227 -38.38 5.37 -22.93
CA VAL A 227 -39.70 5.83 -23.37
C VAL A 227 -39.55 7.19 -24.03
N THR A 228 -40.22 7.40 -25.17
CA THR A 228 -40.19 8.69 -25.84
C THR A 228 -41.51 9.43 -25.59
N LEU A 229 -41.42 10.70 -25.21
CA LEU A 229 -42.57 11.56 -24.96
C LEU A 229 -42.26 13.01 -25.34
N PHE A 230 -43.28 13.85 -25.38
CA PHE A 230 -43.08 15.29 -25.58
C PHE A 230 -42.50 15.92 -24.32
N ARG A 231 -41.60 16.90 -24.50
CA ARG A 231 -40.95 17.63 -23.41
C ARG A 231 -41.94 18.28 -22.44
N LYS A 232 -43.10 18.71 -22.92
CA LYS A 232 -44.15 19.31 -22.08
C LYS A 232 -44.80 18.33 -21.09
N ALA A 233 -44.68 17.02 -21.32
CA ALA A 233 -45.27 15.99 -20.47
C ALA A 233 -44.28 15.37 -19.47
N ILE A 234 -43.02 15.84 -19.40
CA ILE A 234 -41.98 15.26 -18.53
C ILE A 234 -42.44 15.21 -17.07
N ASP A 235 -42.94 16.32 -16.53
CA ASP A 235 -43.26 16.42 -15.10
C ASP A 235 -44.47 15.57 -14.72
N ASP A 236 -45.52 15.59 -15.55
CA ASP A 236 -46.72 14.75 -15.37
C ASP A 236 -46.37 13.26 -15.47
N PHE A 237 -45.58 12.90 -16.49
CA PHE A 237 -45.10 11.52 -16.66
C PHE A 237 -44.26 11.06 -15.48
N ARG A 238 -43.32 11.88 -14.98
CA ARG A 238 -42.52 11.56 -13.78
C ARG A 238 -43.40 11.35 -12.55
N HIS A 239 -44.41 12.21 -12.37
CA HIS A 239 -45.34 12.11 -11.25
C HIS A 239 -46.14 10.81 -11.31
N LYS A 240 -46.75 10.50 -12.46
CA LYS A 240 -47.55 9.28 -12.68
C LYS A 240 -46.72 8.00 -12.67
N ALA A 241 -45.50 8.03 -13.20
CA ALA A 241 -44.56 6.93 -13.10
C ALA A 241 -44.26 6.61 -11.62
N ARG A 242 -44.01 7.64 -10.80
CA ARG A 242 -43.74 7.48 -9.36
C ARG A 242 -44.94 6.92 -8.59
N GLU A 243 -46.16 7.37 -8.89
CA GLU A 243 -47.39 6.81 -8.30
C GLU A 243 -47.52 5.30 -8.56
N ASN A 244 -47.07 4.85 -9.74
CA ASN A 244 -47.03 3.44 -10.14
C ASN A 244 -45.74 2.71 -9.71
N LYS A 245 -44.91 3.32 -8.85
CA LYS A 245 -43.63 2.78 -8.35
C LYS A 245 -42.57 2.55 -9.44
N PHE A 246 -42.69 3.24 -10.56
CA PHE A 246 -41.64 3.31 -11.58
C PHE A 246 -40.73 4.50 -11.29
N THR A 247 -39.42 4.28 -11.39
CA THR A 247 -38.44 5.35 -11.10
C THR A 247 -37.87 5.89 -12.39
N VAL A 248 -38.19 7.14 -12.72
CA VAL A 248 -37.61 7.82 -13.87
C VAL A 248 -36.21 8.32 -13.51
N ARG A 249 -35.21 7.97 -14.31
CA ARG A 249 -33.81 8.36 -14.12
C ARG A 249 -33.53 9.67 -14.85
N ASP A 250 -32.91 10.60 -14.13
CA ASP A 250 -32.43 11.85 -14.70
C ASP A 250 -31.14 11.56 -15.47
N PHE A 251 -31.28 11.41 -16.78
CA PHE A 251 -30.17 11.12 -17.67
C PHE A 251 -30.35 11.90 -18.97
N GLN A 252 -29.31 12.61 -19.38
CA GLN A 252 -29.23 13.27 -20.67
C GLN A 252 -28.08 12.64 -21.44
N TYR A 253 -28.37 12.10 -22.62
CA TYR A 253 -27.35 11.50 -23.45
C TYR A 253 -26.37 12.58 -23.94
N ASN A 254 -25.10 12.44 -23.59
CA ASN A 254 -24.02 13.29 -24.05
C ASN A 254 -22.82 12.41 -24.41
N GLU A 255 -22.63 12.17 -25.71
CA GLU A 255 -21.58 11.31 -26.25
C GLU A 255 -20.17 11.80 -25.86
N GLN A 256 -19.96 13.12 -25.74
CA GLN A 256 -18.66 13.70 -25.39
C GLN A 256 -18.30 13.42 -23.92
N GLU A 257 -19.24 13.67 -23.00
CA GLU A 257 -19.02 13.40 -21.56
C GLU A 257 -18.84 11.91 -21.28
N MET A 258 -19.68 11.07 -21.90
CA MET A 258 -19.60 9.61 -21.75
C MET A 258 -18.26 9.04 -22.25
N ASN A 259 -17.74 9.57 -23.37
CA ASN A 259 -16.44 9.18 -23.88
C ASN A 259 -15.30 9.70 -23.00
N ALA A 260 -15.40 10.94 -22.50
CA ALA A 260 -14.41 11.50 -21.58
C ALA A 260 -14.29 10.69 -20.28
N ASP A 261 -15.41 10.26 -19.69
CA ASP A 261 -15.43 9.40 -18.49
C ASP A 261 -14.79 8.02 -18.75
N LYS A 262 -15.06 7.41 -19.91
CA LYS A 262 -14.46 6.12 -20.31
C LYS A 262 -12.96 6.24 -20.57
N GLU A 263 -12.53 7.32 -21.22
CA GLU A 263 -11.12 7.63 -21.44
C GLU A 263 -10.40 7.88 -20.13
N GLU A 264 -10.99 8.63 -19.21
CA GLU A 264 -10.44 8.87 -17.87
C GLU A 264 -10.28 7.58 -17.07
N MET A 265 -11.30 6.72 -17.06
CA MET A 265 -11.23 5.40 -16.41
C MET A 265 -10.07 4.57 -16.98
N THR A 266 -9.96 4.53 -18.31
CA THR A 266 -8.91 3.76 -19.01
C THR A 266 -7.53 4.33 -18.73
N ARG A 267 -7.40 5.65 -18.71
CA ARG A 267 -6.17 6.38 -18.36
C ARG A 267 -5.73 6.05 -16.93
N LEU A 268 -6.61 6.20 -15.95
CA LEU A 268 -6.31 5.92 -14.54
C LEU A 268 -5.96 4.44 -14.32
N SER A 269 -6.67 3.51 -14.94
CA SER A 269 -6.35 2.07 -14.86
C SER A 269 -4.97 1.75 -15.46
N THR A 270 -4.64 2.37 -16.59
CA THR A 270 -3.34 2.23 -17.24
C THR A 270 -2.22 2.82 -16.39
N ASP A 271 -2.42 4.01 -15.84
CA ASP A 271 -1.44 4.69 -15.00
C ASP A 271 -1.21 3.92 -13.68
N LYS A 272 -2.26 3.32 -13.10
CA LYS A 272 -2.13 2.40 -11.95
C LYS A 272 -1.17 1.26 -12.27
N LYS A 273 -1.41 0.57 -13.39
CA LYS A 273 -0.59 -0.58 -13.83
C LYS A 273 0.85 -0.16 -14.13
N LYS A 274 1.04 1.00 -14.76
CA LYS A 274 2.37 1.56 -15.05
C LYS A 274 3.14 1.90 -13.78
N GLN A 275 2.50 2.46 -12.75
CA GLN A 275 3.16 2.81 -11.49
C GLN A 275 3.42 1.60 -10.58
N PHE A 276 2.58 0.56 -10.65
CA PHE A 276 2.68 -0.61 -9.77
C PHE A 276 4.05 -1.29 -9.81
N GLY A 277 4.54 -1.65 -11.00
CA GLY A 277 5.83 -2.37 -11.15
C GLY A 277 7.02 -1.59 -10.57
N PRO A 278 7.25 -0.32 -10.97
CA PRO A 278 8.27 0.54 -10.40
C PRO A 278 8.13 0.73 -8.89
N LEU A 279 6.90 0.88 -8.37
CA LEU A 279 6.64 1.04 -6.94
C LEU A 279 7.07 -0.21 -6.17
N VAL A 280 6.64 -1.40 -6.59
CA VAL A 280 7.03 -2.67 -5.95
C VAL A 280 8.55 -2.84 -5.97
N ARG A 281 9.21 -2.57 -7.11
CA ARG A 281 10.67 -2.64 -7.21
C ARG A 281 11.36 -1.67 -6.24
N TRP A 282 10.86 -0.44 -6.14
CA TRP A 282 11.38 0.56 -5.22
C TRP A 282 11.20 0.11 -3.76
N LEU A 283 10.03 -0.44 -3.39
CA LEU A 283 9.77 -0.95 -2.05
C LEU A 283 10.72 -2.10 -1.67
N LYS A 284 10.99 -3.05 -2.59
CA LYS A 284 11.94 -4.16 -2.34
C LYS A 284 13.34 -3.64 -2.02
N VAL A 285 13.85 -2.73 -2.86
CA VAL A 285 15.19 -2.17 -2.68
C VAL A 285 15.28 -1.39 -1.37
N ASN A 286 14.32 -0.51 -1.10
CA ASN A 286 14.39 0.35 0.08
C ASN A 286 14.06 -0.38 1.38
N PHE A 287 13.28 -1.46 1.33
CA PHE A 287 13.15 -2.38 2.46
C PHE A 287 14.49 -3.02 2.81
N SER A 288 15.19 -3.58 1.81
CA SER A 288 16.52 -4.16 1.99
C SER A 288 17.49 -3.14 2.60
N GLU A 289 17.56 -1.94 2.03
CA GLU A 289 18.43 -0.86 2.51
C GLU A 289 18.10 -0.44 3.95
N ALA A 290 16.82 -0.24 4.27
CA ALA A 290 16.39 0.13 5.63
C ALA A 290 16.66 -0.98 6.65
N PHE A 291 16.46 -2.25 6.27
CA PHE A 291 16.74 -3.39 7.14
C PHE A 291 18.25 -3.54 7.40
N ILE A 292 19.07 -3.42 6.36
CA ILE A 292 20.54 -3.44 6.47
C ILE A 292 21.00 -2.32 7.41
N ALA A 293 20.51 -1.10 7.20
CA ALA A 293 20.80 0.04 8.06
C ALA A 293 20.41 -0.23 9.52
N TRP A 294 19.25 -0.86 9.74
CA TRP A 294 18.79 -1.22 11.08
C TRP A 294 19.74 -2.19 11.80
N ILE A 295 20.19 -3.24 11.12
CA ILE A 295 21.13 -4.20 11.70
C ILE A 295 22.50 -3.53 11.98
N HIS A 296 22.95 -2.59 11.15
CA HIS A 296 24.16 -1.82 11.43
C HIS A 296 24.00 -0.92 12.65
N ILE A 297 22.83 -0.29 12.86
CA ILE A 297 22.53 0.46 14.10
C ILE A 297 22.59 -0.47 15.31
N LYS A 298 22.00 -1.68 15.23
CA LYS A 298 22.11 -2.68 16.31
C LYS A 298 23.57 -3.02 16.63
N GLY A 299 24.41 -3.19 15.60
CA GLY A 299 25.85 -3.37 15.75
C GLY A 299 26.55 -2.19 16.43
N LEU A 300 26.25 -0.95 16.00
CA LEU A 300 26.78 0.25 16.64
C LEU A 300 26.39 0.36 18.12
N ARG A 301 25.12 0.07 18.43
CA ARG A 301 24.61 0.11 19.82
C ARG A 301 25.35 -0.90 20.69
N VAL A 302 25.45 -2.15 20.24
CA VAL A 302 26.16 -3.19 21.00
C VAL A 302 27.63 -2.83 21.19
N PHE A 303 28.29 -2.29 20.16
CA PHE A 303 29.66 -1.84 20.27
C PHE A 303 29.82 -0.71 21.31
N VAL A 304 29.00 0.35 21.23
CA VAL A 304 29.05 1.50 22.16
C VAL A 304 28.76 1.05 23.59
N GLU A 305 27.70 0.26 23.81
CA GLU A 305 27.34 -0.26 25.14
C GLU A 305 28.43 -1.17 25.71
N SER A 306 29.09 -1.99 24.88
CA SER A 306 30.20 -2.83 25.31
C SER A 306 31.39 -2.00 25.74
N VAL A 307 31.73 -0.93 25.01
CA VAL A 307 32.80 -0.01 25.42
C VAL A 307 32.44 0.70 26.72
N LEU A 308 31.20 1.21 26.86
CA LEU A 308 30.76 1.90 28.07
C LEU A 308 30.72 1.00 29.30
N SER A 309 30.26 -0.25 29.14
CA SER A 309 30.09 -1.21 30.24
C SER A 309 31.40 -1.87 30.67
N LEU A 310 32.35 -2.01 29.75
CA LEU A 310 33.60 -2.74 29.99
C LEU A 310 34.82 -1.83 30.19
N ALA A 311 34.68 -0.50 30.01
CA ALA A 311 35.73 0.49 30.23
C ALA A 311 36.37 0.52 31.63
N PRO A 312 35.77 0.04 32.74
CA PRO A 312 36.49 0.00 34.02
C PRO A 312 37.67 -0.99 34.05
N ASP A 313 37.69 -2.03 33.20
CA ASP A 313 38.66 -3.15 33.29
C ASP A 313 39.49 -3.42 32.00
N ILE A 314 39.33 -2.65 30.92
CA ILE A 314 40.05 -2.92 29.66
C ILE A 314 41.40 -2.17 29.61
N LEU A 315 42.47 -2.88 29.95
CA LEU A 315 43.84 -2.59 29.49
C LEU A 315 43.90 -2.62 27.93
N PRO A 316 44.81 -1.85 27.30
CA PRO A 316 44.83 -1.70 25.84
C PRO A 316 45.17 -3.04 25.17
N GLY A 317 44.20 -3.69 24.51
CA GLY A 317 44.45 -4.89 23.71
C GLY A 317 43.32 -5.90 23.48
N TYR A 318 42.10 -5.69 23.97
CA TYR A 318 41.01 -6.65 23.78
C TYR A 318 40.07 -6.26 22.63
N ASN A 319 40.05 -7.09 21.58
CA ASN A 319 39.11 -6.98 20.47
C ASN A 319 37.69 -7.33 20.95
N LEU A 320 36.72 -6.49 20.61
CA LEU A 320 35.30 -6.80 20.78
C LEU A 320 34.89 -7.78 19.67
N GLN A 321 34.30 -8.93 20.04
CA GLN A 321 33.62 -9.86 19.13
C GLN A 321 32.20 -10.10 19.60
#